data_AF-A0A540LIE7-F1
#
_entry.id   AF-A0A540LIE7-F1
#
_cell.length_a   1.000
_cell.length_b   1.000
_cell.length_c   1.000
_cell.angle_alpha   90.00
_cell.angle_beta   90.00
_cell.angle_gamma   90.00
#
_symmetry.space_group_name_H-M   'P 1'
#
loop_
_entity.id
_entity.type
_entity.pdbx_description
1 polymer ?
#
loop_
_entity_poly.entity_id
_entity_poly.type
_entity_poly.pdbx_seq_one_letter_code
_entity_poly.pdbx_strand_id
1 'polypeptide(L)'
;MNCDVYTMCVHQQPKQIHEIKDFLLTARRKDARNVKIKRTKDAVKFKVRCSKYLYTLCVFDSEKADKLKQSLPPDALKYVGPLALSKLIRRWITIELPVALAWTVWYNNKLWERPVETRREENNGIAISMTGRCFCPCFDFEHENRTSSDTEVEPVLLVSGIGGSILHSKRRKLGFDTRVWVRILLADLEFKKKLWSIYNPQTGYTETLDKDTEIVVPDDDYGLYAIDILDPSWFVKLIRLKEVYQFHDMIDMLVGCGYKKGTTLFGYGYDFRQSNRIGKLMEGLKVKLETAYKASGGAPGCINDSLLTGLQFVEGLESYFFVSRWTMHQLLVECPSIYEMLANPKFKWKRRPEIQLNYDGKTVALPFNHSILRWAAETHQVLNSAKLPDSVSFYNIYGTSFDTPFDVCYGSETSPIQDLSEICHSIPQYSYVDGDETVPAESAKADGFAAVERIAVAARHRELLRDKTVFQHIQRWLGVEQKVSRHSKISKVADASSNKHANV
;
A
#
# COMPACT_ATOMS: atom_id res chain seq x y z
N MET A 1 -11.54 -7.18 -39.08
CA MET A 1 -12.57 -8.11 -38.54
C MET A 1 -12.98 -7.57 -37.19
N ASN A 2 -14.27 -7.28 -37.04
CA ASN A 2 -14.85 -6.60 -35.88
C ASN A 2 -14.76 -7.51 -34.63
N CYS A 3 -14.11 -7.04 -33.57
CA CYS A 3 -14.22 -7.66 -32.25
C CYS A 3 -15.32 -6.93 -31.48
N ASP A 4 -16.50 -7.55 -31.46
CA ASP A 4 -17.62 -7.12 -30.63
C ASP A 4 -17.25 -7.20 -29.15
N VAL A 5 -17.44 -6.07 -28.47
CA VAL A 5 -17.25 -5.87 -27.03
C VAL A 5 -18.38 -6.59 -26.29
N TYR A 6 -18.20 -7.88 -26.00
CA TYR A 6 -19.07 -8.56 -25.04
C TYR A 6 -18.67 -8.16 -23.61
N THR A 7 -19.53 -7.35 -23.01
CA THR A 7 -19.55 -7.08 -21.57
C THR A 7 -19.91 -8.38 -20.84
N MET A 8 -18.91 -9.15 -20.41
CA MET A 8 -19.13 -10.26 -19.47
C MET A 8 -18.72 -9.83 -18.06
N CYS A 9 -19.70 -9.40 -17.26
CA CYS A 9 -19.60 -9.52 -15.81
C CYS A 9 -19.52 -11.01 -15.47
N VAL A 10 -18.31 -11.53 -15.24
CA VAL A 10 -18.13 -12.94 -14.91
C VAL A 10 -18.52 -13.18 -13.45
N HIS A 11 -19.80 -13.43 -13.21
CA HIS A 11 -20.23 -14.16 -12.03
C HIS A 11 -19.51 -15.53 -12.02
N GLN A 12 -18.79 -15.87 -10.94
CA GLN A 12 -18.36 -17.25 -10.70
C GLN A 12 -19.59 -18.15 -10.87
N GLN A 13 -19.60 -19.03 -11.87
CA GLN A 13 -20.73 -19.90 -12.17
C GLN A 13 -20.99 -20.80 -10.94
N PRO A 14 -22.06 -20.54 -10.16
CA PRO A 14 -22.33 -21.33 -8.97
C PRO A 14 -22.80 -22.71 -9.41
N LYS A 15 -22.21 -23.78 -8.86
CA LYS A 15 -22.70 -25.14 -9.13
C LYS A 15 -23.95 -25.39 -8.29
N GLN A 16 -25.07 -25.66 -8.94
CA GLN A 16 -26.28 -26.05 -8.23
C GLN A 16 -26.16 -27.51 -7.80
N ILE A 17 -26.46 -27.76 -6.53
CA ILE A 17 -26.68 -29.11 -6.00
C ILE A 17 -28.18 -29.31 -5.92
N HIS A 18 -28.68 -30.42 -6.44
CA HIS A 18 -30.11 -30.75 -6.43
C HIS A 18 -30.49 -31.59 -5.21
N GLU A 19 -29.58 -32.43 -4.72
CA GLU A 19 -29.83 -33.36 -3.63
C GLU A 19 -29.23 -32.90 -2.29
N ILE A 20 -29.99 -33.09 -1.20
CA ILE A 20 -29.54 -32.74 0.15
C ILE A 20 -28.31 -33.58 0.56
N LYS A 21 -28.28 -34.86 0.17
CA LYS A 21 -27.18 -35.77 0.49
C LYS A 21 -25.86 -35.27 -0.08
N ASP A 22 -25.87 -34.85 -1.34
CA ASP A 22 -24.69 -34.33 -2.03
C ASP A 22 -24.21 -33.02 -1.42
N PHE A 23 -25.13 -32.18 -0.94
CA PHE A 23 -24.80 -30.96 -0.21
C PHE A 23 -24.08 -31.28 1.11
N LEU A 24 -24.59 -32.25 1.88
CA LEU A 24 -23.96 -32.67 3.14
C LEU A 24 -22.58 -33.30 2.93
N LEU A 25 -22.41 -34.11 1.89
CA LEU A 25 -21.10 -34.65 1.50
C LEU A 25 -20.13 -33.52 1.11
N THR A 26 -20.61 -32.54 0.34
CA THR A 26 -19.81 -31.38 -0.07
C THR A 26 -19.40 -30.52 1.12
N ALA A 27 -20.30 -30.29 2.08
CA ALA A 27 -20.03 -29.53 3.30
C ALA A 27 -19.05 -30.23 4.26
N ARG A 28 -18.83 -31.54 4.11
CA ARG A 28 -17.85 -32.31 4.90
C ARG A 28 -16.51 -32.52 4.19
N ARG A 29 -16.34 -32.01 2.97
CA ARG A 29 -15.05 -32.08 2.28
C ARG A 29 -13.99 -31.33 3.07
N LYS A 30 -12.74 -31.82 3.05
CA LYS A 30 -11.59 -31.17 3.71
C LYS A 30 -11.38 -29.73 3.24
N ASP A 31 -11.83 -29.40 2.04
CA ASP A 31 -11.66 -28.08 1.43
C ASP A 31 -12.87 -27.14 1.58
N ALA A 32 -13.93 -27.58 2.27
CA ALA A 32 -15.08 -26.75 2.58
C ALA A 32 -14.71 -25.74 3.68
N ARG A 33 -14.85 -24.43 3.39
CA ARG A 33 -14.42 -23.35 4.29
C ARG A 33 -15.56 -22.71 5.07
N ASN A 34 -16.68 -22.45 4.41
CA ASN A 34 -17.84 -21.82 5.04
C ASN A 34 -19.16 -22.27 4.41
N VAL A 35 -20.20 -22.27 5.24
CA VAL A 35 -21.59 -22.45 4.80
C VAL A 35 -22.36 -21.17 5.07
N LYS A 36 -22.89 -20.53 4.02
CA LYS A 36 -23.73 -19.34 4.07
C LYS A 36 -25.17 -19.72 3.75
N ILE A 37 -26.08 -19.43 4.68
CA ILE A 37 -27.51 -19.67 4.50
C ILE A 37 -28.17 -18.33 4.15
N LYS A 38 -28.86 -18.27 3.01
CA LYS A 38 -29.60 -17.08 2.56
C LYS A 38 -31.07 -17.42 2.42
N ARG A 39 -31.93 -16.79 3.21
CA ARG A 39 -33.38 -16.85 3.02
C ARG A 39 -33.79 -15.86 1.93
N THR A 40 -34.65 -16.31 1.02
CA THR A 40 -35.36 -15.51 0.02
C THR A 40 -36.86 -15.73 0.20
N LYS A 41 -37.71 -14.97 -0.51
CA LYS A 41 -39.17 -15.05 -0.37
C LYS A 41 -39.70 -16.48 -0.63
N ASP A 42 -39.11 -17.16 -1.62
CA ASP A 42 -39.64 -18.43 -2.13
C ASP A 42 -38.75 -19.65 -1.80
N ALA A 43 -37.55 -19.43 -1.26
CA ALA A 43 -36.61 -20.51 -0.98
C ALA A 43 -35.56 -20.14 0.07
N VAL A 44 -34.99 -21.17 0.69
CA VAL A 44 -33.76 -21.07 1.50
C VAL A 44 -32.60 -21.63 0.69
N LYS A 45 -31.58 -20.80 0.44
CA LYS A 45 -30.38 -21.18 -0.31
C LYS A 45 -29.24 -21.49 0.66
N PHE A 46 -28.79 -22.73 0.66
CA PHE A 46 -27.61 -23.18 1.38
C PHE A 46 -26.41 -23.11 0.45
N LYS A 47 -25.42 -22.29 0.78
CA LYS A 47 -24.25 -22.07 -0.07
C LYS A 47 -22.99 -22.52 0.65
N VAL A 48 -22.28 -23.50 0.12
CA VAL A 48 -21.00 -23.94 0.67
C VAL A 48 -19.85 -23.53 -0.25
N ARG A 49 -18.86 -22.82 0.32
CA ARG A 49 -17.64 -22.43 -0.39
C ARG A 49 -16.59 -23.52 -0.24
N CYS A 50 -16.24 -24.15 -1.36
CA CYS A 50 -15.10 -25.07 -1.47
C CYS A 50 -13.94 -24.38 -2.22
N SER A 51 -12.81 -25.04 -2.43
CA SER A 51 -11.64 -24.42 -3.11
C SER A 51 -11.97 -23.97 -4.53
N LYS A 52 -12.78 -24.76 -5.25
CA LYS A 52 -13.03 -24.57 -6.70
C LYS A 52 -14.36 -23.90 -7.01
N TYR A 53 -15.45 -24.36 -6.41
CA TYR A 53 -16.78 -23.81 -6.69
C TYR A 53 -17.50 -23.33 -5.42
N LEU A 54 -18.41 -22.38 -5.61
CA LEU A 54 -19.49 -22.10 -4.68
C LEU A 54 -20.66 -23.01 -5.04
N TYR A 55 -20.95 -23.99 -4.18
CA TYR A 55 -22.07 -24.89 -4.37
C TYR A 55 -23.32 -24.33 -3.70
N THR A 56 -24.45 -24.33 -4.40
CA THR A 56 -25.72 -23.83 -3.88
C THR A 56 -26.79 -24.91 -3.94
N LEU A 57 -27.38 -25.26 -2.80
CA LEU A 57 -28.61 -26.04 -2.69
C LEU A 57 -29.79 -25.09 -2.43
N CYS A 58 -30.82 -25.15 -3.26
CA CYS A 58 -32.06 -24.40 -3.08
C CYS A 58 -33.13 -25.32 -2.47
N VAL A 59 -33.61 -24.98 -1.28
CA VAL A 59 -34.69 -25.72 -0.61
C VAL A 59 -35.92 -24.81 -0.55
N PHE A 60 -37.01 -25.24 -1.19
CA PHE A 60 -38.26 -24.47 -1.24
C PHE A 60 -39.15 -24.72 -0.01
N ASP A 61 -38.99 -25.86 0.65
CA ASP A 61 -39.71 -26.26 1.86
C ASP A 61 -39.02 -25.71 3.12
N SER A 62 -39.73 -24.90 3.89
CA SER A 62 -39.20 -24.24 5.08
C SER A 62 -38.85 -25.21 6.20
N GLU A 63 -39.64 -26.26 6.41
CA GLU A 63 -39.38 -27.23 7.48
C GLU A 63 -38.16 -28.10 7.14
N LYS A 64 -38.03 -28.52 5.88
CA LYS A 64 -36.83 -29.24 5.40
C LYS A 64 -35.58 -28.37 5.52
N ALA A 65 -35.69 -27.08 5.23
CA ALA A 65 -34.59 -26.14 5.39
C ALA A 65 -34.17 -26.01 6.86
N ASP A 66 -35.12 -25.94 7.80
CA ASP A 66 -34.80 -25.83 9.22
C ASP A 66 -34.17 -27.12 9.77
N LYS A 67 -34.64 -28.30 9.35
CA LYS A 67 -33.99 -29.60 9.67
C LYS A 67 -32.58 -29.68 9.10
N LEU A 68 -32.38 -29.26 7.85
CA LEU A 68 -31.05 -29.23 7.23
C LEU A 68 -30.10 -28.29 7.99
N LYS A 69 -30.58 -27.12 8.42
CA LYS A 69 -29.82 -26.18 9.22
C LYS A 69 -29.35 -26.79 10.54
N GLN A 70 -30.18 -27.60 11.20
CA GLN A 70 -29.84 -28.30 12.44
C GLN A 70 -28.82 -29.44 12.23
N SER A 71 -28.79 -30.05 11.04
CA SER A 71 -27.86 -31.15 10.71
C SER A 71 -26.43 -30.71 10.36
N LEU A 72 -26.18 -29.41 10.23
CA LEU A 72 -24.86 -28.87 9.92
C LEU A 72 -23.98 -28.82 11.18
N PRO A 73 -22.70 -29.22 11.10
CA PRO A 73 -21.78 -29.13 12.24
C PRO A 73 -21.69 -27.70 12.77
N PRO A 74 -21.65 -27.48 14.10
CA PRO A 74 -21.49 -26.15 14.69
C PRO A 74 -20.25 -25.41 14.14
N ASP A 75 -19.14 -26.14 13.94
CA ASP A 75 -17.88 -25.59 13.44
C ASP A 75 -17.92 -25.20 11.95
N ALA A 76 -18.86 -25.77 11.18
CA ALA A 76 -19.10 -25.41 9.78
C ALA A 76 -19.97 -24.15 9.64
N LEU A 77 -20.69 -23.79 10.71
CA LEU A 77 -21.57 -22.62 10.79
C LEU A 77 -20.81 -21.44 11.41
N LYS A 78 -19.89 -20.84 10.64
CA LYS A 78 -19.56 -19.41 10.90
C LYS A 78 -20.76 -18.57 10.49
N TYR A 79 -21.71 -18.45 11.42
CA TYR A 79 -22.82 -17.51 11.31
C TYR A 79 -22.23 -16.09 11.36
N VAL A 80 -21.80 -15.56 10.21
CA VAL A 80 -21.66 -14.11 10.04
C VAL A 80 -23.07 -13.55 9.85
N GLY A 81 -23.86 -13.62 10.92
CA GLY A 81 -24.91 -12.64 11.15
C GLY A 81 -24.22 -11.30 11.37
N PRO A 82 -24.77 -10.19 10.87
CA PRO A 82 -24.06 -8.94 10.87
C PRO A 82 -23.74 -8.50 12.30
N LEU A 83 -22.45 -8.30 12.60
CA LEU A 83 -22.05 -7.52 13.77
C LEU A 83 -22.83 -6.20 13.76
N ALA A 84 -23.14 -5.71 14.97
CA ALA A 84 -23.96 -4.55 15.26
C ALA A 84 -23.60 -3.26 14.47
N LEU A 85 -22.44 -3.21 13.81
CA LEU A 85 -22.05 -2.18 12.85
C LEU A 85 -23.04 -2.05 11.66
N SER A 86 -23.76 -3.12 11.30
CA SER A 86 -24.59 -3.12 10.08
C SER A 86 -25.90 -2.35 10.19
N LYS A 87 -26.50 -2.16 11.37
CA LYS A 87 -27.80 -1.45 11.45
C LYS A 87 -27.61 0.05 11.26
N LEU A 88 -26.54 0.61 11.84
CA LEU A 88 -26.14 2.00 11.62
C LEU A 88 -25.68 2.22 10.18
N ILE A 89 -24.84 1.32 9.64
CA ILE A 89 -24.36 1.41 8.26
C ILE A 89 -25.49 1.18 7.25
N ARG A 90 -26.42 0.23 7.45
CA ARG A 90 -27.56 0.03 6.55
C ARG A 90 -28.57 1.16 6.64
N ARG A 91 -28.86 1.65 7.85
CA ARG A 91 -29.76 2.80 8.05
C ARG A 91 -29.15 4.08 7.47
N TRP A 92 -27.82 4.24 7.54
CA TRP A 92 -27.09 5.24 6.76
C TRP A 92 -27.25 5.00 5.26
N ILE A 93 -26.95 3.81 4.72
CA ILE A 93 -27.01 3.47 3.29
C ILE A 93 -28.41 3.66 2.67
N THR A 94 -29.50 3.37 3.40
CA THR A 94 -30.86 3.41 2.84
C THR A 94 -31.61 4.71 3.06
N ILE A 95 -31.20 5.56 4.00
CA ILE A 95 -31.94 6.80 4.34
C ILE A 95 -31.04 8.04 4.20
N GLU A 96 -29.81 7.99 4.73
CA GLU A 96 -28.88 9.12 4.73
C GLU A 96 -27.97 9.14 3.50
N LEU A 97 -27.63 8.02 2.88
CA LEU A 97 -26.65 7.94 1.79
C LEU A 97 -27.15 8.51 0.47
N PRO A 98 -28.44 8.50 0.09
CA PRO A 98 -28.89 9.23 -1.09
C PRO A 98 -28.86 10.75 -0.87
N VAL A 99 -29.19 11.21 0.34
CA VAL A 99 -29.17 12.64 0.72
C VAL A 99 -27.74 13.10 0.95
N ALA A 100 -26.90 12.30 1.58
CA ALA A 100 -25.48 12.51 1.79
C ALA A 100 -24.66 12.19 0.53
N LEU A 101 -25.09 11.37 -0.43
CA LEU A 101 -24.47 11.29 -1.76
C LEU A 101 -24.89 12.49 -2.59
N ALA A 102 -26.15 12.95 -2.52
CA ALA A 102 -26.53 14.20 -3.18
C ALA A 102 -25.76 15.38 -2.56
N TRP A 103 -25.65 15.44 -1.23
CA TRP A 103 -24.92 16.48 -0.51
C TRP A 103 -23.41 16.31 -0.59
N THR A 104 -22.85 15.11 -0.62
CA THR A 104 -21.39 14.84 -0.73
C THR A 104 -20.92 14.81 -2.19
N VAL A 105 -21.76 14.49 -3.17
CA VAL A 105 -21.47 14.73 -4.60
C VAL A 105 -21.58 16.23 -4.87
N TRP A 106 -22.57 16.92 -4.33
CA TRP A 106 -22.65 18.38 -4.41
C TRP A 106 -21.52 19.08 -3.64
N TYR A 107 -21.19 18.64 -2.41
CA TYR A 107 -20.15 19.21 -1.54
C TYR A 107 -18.73 18.77 -1.96
N ASN A 108 -18.49 17.52 -2.42
CA ASN A 108 -17.18 17.15 -2.98
C ASN A 108 -16.95 17.73 -4.37
N ASN A 109 -17.99 17.96 -5.20
CA ASN A 109 -17.81 18.78 -6.40
C ASN A 109 -17.45 20.21 -5.97
N LYS A 110 -18.11 20.80 -4.97
CA LYS A 110 -17.88 22.20 -4.58
C LYS A 110 -16.64 22.49 -3.69
N LEU A 111 -16.08 21.50 -2.97
CA LEU A 111 -14.92 21.69 -2.06
C LEU A 111 -13.58 21.13 -2.60
N TRP A 112 -13.60 20.27 -3.63
CA TRP A 112 -12.39 19.79 -4.31
C TRP A 112 -12.16 20.41 -5.68
N GLU A 113 -13.08 21.26 -6.14
CA GLU A 113 -12.83 22.29 -7.14
C GLU A 113 -12.00 23.41 -6.49
N ARG A 114 -10.66 23.24 -6.40
CA ARG A 114 -9.80 24.38 -6.07
C ARG A 114 -9.72 25.30 -7.29
N PRO A 115 -10.09 26.58 -7.20
CA PRO A 115 -9.67 27.56 -8.20
C PRO A 115 -8.15 27.65 -8.14
N VAL A 116 -7.52 27.72 -9.32
CA VAL A 116 -6.10 28.08 -9.43
C VAL A 116 -5.97 29.51 -8.92
N GLU A 117 -5.31 29.72 -7.79
CA GLU A 117 -4.77 31.04 -7.45
C GLU A 117 -3.63 31.31 -8.45
N THR A 118 -3.93 32.10 -9.48
CA THR A 118 -2.92 32.59 -10.42
C THR A 118 -2.01 33.57 -9.71
N ARG A 119 -0.98 33.06 -9.02
CA ARG A 119 0.21 33.86 -8.77
C ARG A 119 1.05 33.78 -10.05
N ARG A 120 1.00 34.86 -10.84
CA ARG A 120 1.98 35.14 -11.90
C ARG A 120 3.37 35.12 -11.23
N GLU A 121 4.11 34.04 -11.42
CA GLU A 121 5.57 34.13 -11.45
C GLU A 121 5.95 34.16 -12.92
N GLU A 122 6.28 35.36 -13.37
CA GLU A 122 6.86 35.58 -14.67
C GLU A 122 8.18 34.83 -14.75
N ASN A 123 8.22 33.83 -15.64
CA ASN A 123 9.45 33.33 -16.21
C ASN A 123 10.23 34.50 -16.81
N ASN A 124 11.27 34.94 -16.12
CA ASN A 124 12.41 35.57 -16.75
C ASN A 124 13.65 34.75 -16.41
N GLY A 125 14.17 34.06 -17.42
CA GLY A 125 15.47 33.43 -17.36
C GLY A 125 16.53 34.49 -17.02
N ILE A 126 17.49 34.12 -16.18
CA ILE A 126 18.69 34.91 -15.99
C ILE A 126 19.89 34.03 -16.30
N ALA A 127 20.49 34.40 -17.43
CA ALA A 127 21.81 34.02 -17.88
C ALA A 127 22.87 34.44 -16.84
N ILE A 128 23.96 33.68 -16.85
CA ILE A 128 25.21 33.99 -16.18
C ILE A 128 25.75 35.33 -16.70
N SER A 129 26.01 36.29 -15.81
CA SER A 129 27.06 37.31 -16.01
C SER A 129 27.52 37.89 -14.68
N MET A 130 28.84 37.97 -14.53
CA MET A 130 29.54 38.63 -13.43
C MET A 130 29.44 40.16 -13.50
N THR A 131 29.82 40.78 -12.38
CA THR A 131 30.29 42.18 -12.16
C THR A 131 29.27 43.23 -11.72
N GLY A 132 29.67 44.03 -10.72
CA GLY A 132 29.11 45.36 -10.44
C GLY A 132 28.69 45.64 -9.00
N ARG A 133 29.60 46.19 -8.19
CA ARG A 133 29.30 46.89 -6.93
C ARG A 133 28.43 48.13 -7.23
N CYS A 134 27.43 48.47 -6.40
CA CYS A 134 27.36 49.71 -5.60
C CYS A 134 26.01 49.90 -4.88
N PHE A 135 26.11 50.08 -3.55
CA PHE A 135 25.46 51.10 -2.70
C PHE A 135 23.98 51.50 -2.92
N CYS A 136 23.12 51.14 -1.96
CA CYS A 136 22.25 52.09 -1.28
C CYS A 136 21.97 51.63 0.18
N PRO A 137 21.97 52.52 1.19
CA PRO A 137 22.16 52.17 2.60
C PRO A 137 20.86 52.22 3.42
N CYS A 138 20.93 51.64 4.61
CA CYS A 138 19.99 51.75 5.74
C CYS A 138 18.74 50.87 5.69
N PHE A 139 18.90 49.58 6.05
CA PHE A 139 18.09 48.95 7.08
C PHE A 139 18.97 47.92 7.78
N ASP A 140 19.30 48.21 9.03
CA ASP A 140 20.35 47.55 9.80
C ASP A 140 20.05 46.08 10.06
N PHE A 141 21.09 45.28 9.84
CA PHE A 141 21.28 43.95 10.41
C PHE A 141 21.35 44.08 11.93
N GLU A 142 20.29 43.71 12.65
CA GLU A 142 20.50 43.08 13.95
C GLU A 142 20.73 41.60 13.70
N HIS A 143 22.01 41.21 13.79
CA HIS A 143 22.42 39.84 14.09
C HIS A 143 21.75 39.45 15.41
N GLU A 144 20.54 38.88 15.35
CA GLU A 144 20.01 38.15 16.49
C GLU A 144 20.97 37.03 16.81
N ASN A 145 21.59 37.17 17.98
CA ASN A 145 22.33 36.16 18.68
C ASN A 145 21.64 34.81 18.52
N ARG A 146 22.31 33.88 17.83
CA ARG A 146 22.05 32.44 17.94
C ARG A 146 22.19 32.08 19.42
N THR A 147 21.09 32.15 20.13
CA THR A 147 20.96 31.56 21.45
C THR A 147 21.05 30.05 21.26
N SER A 148 22.08 29.48 21.87
CA SER A 148 22.42 28.07 21.86
C SER A 148 21.25 27.20 22.31
N SER A 149 20.65 26.43 21.39
CA SER A 149 20.09 25.07 21.62
C SER A 149 19.40 24.42 20.41
N ASP A 150 19.46 24.96 19.19
CA ASP A 150 18.97 24.24 18.01
C ASP A 150 19.94 23.06 17.71
N THR A 151 19.60 21.87 18.20
CA THR A 151 20.28 20.62 17.84
C THR A 151 20.21 20.47 16.33
N GLU A 152 21.35 20.61 15.67
CA GLU A 152 21.49 20.52 14.21
C GLU A 152 21.33 19.05 13.80
N VAL A 153 20.08 18.62 13.57
CA VAL A 153 19.76 17.25 13.17
C VAL A 153 20.12 17.04 11.69
N GLU A 154 20.68 15.87 11.37
CA GLU A 154 20.98 15.52 9.97
C GLU A 154 19.68 15.43 9.16
N PRO A 155 19.61 16.05 7.97
CA PRO A 155 18.40 16.09 7.16
C PRO A 155 17.97 14.69 6.71
N VAL A 156 16.66 14.45 6.63
CA VAL A 156 16.06 13.18 6.23
C VAL A 156 15.12 13.37 5.04
N LEU A 157 15.30 12.52 4.02
CA LEU A 157 14.38 12.36 2.91
C LEU A 157 13.69 11.00 3.01
N LEU A 158 12.37 11.01 3.18
CA LEU A 158 11.53 9.81 3.14
C LEU A 158 11.14 9.50 1.70
N VAL A 159 11.40 8.28 1.22
CA VAL A 159 11.05 7.83 -0.14
C VAL A 159 10.04 6.68 -0.03
N SER A 160 8.90 6.79 -0.70
CA SER A 160 7.82 5.79 -0.65
C SER A 160 8.09 4.53 -1.46
N GLY A 161 7.52 3.39 -1.04
CA GLY A 161 7.48 2.18 -1.86
C GLY A 161 6.39 2.17 -2.92
N ILE A 162 6.26 1.06 -3.64
CA ILE A 162 5.26 0.90 -4.70
C ILE A 162 3.85 0.96 -4.11
N GLY A 163 3.03 1.85 -4.67
CA GLY A 163 1.65 2.09 -4.22
C GLY A 163 1.55 3.03 -3.01
N GLY A 164 2.67 3.43 -2.40
CA GLY A 164 2.71 4.26 -1.19
C GLY A 164 2.67 5.77 -1.46
N SER A 165 2.39 6.19 -2.69
CA SER A 165 2.33 7.60 -3.10
C SER A 165 0.96 7.97 -3.62
N ILE A 166 0.41 9.10 -3.20
CA ILE A 166 -0.81 9.68 -3.79
C ILE A 166 -0.56 10.03 -5.26
N LEU A 167 -1.47 9.62 -6.15
CA LEU A 167 -1.51 10.00 -7.55
C LEU A 167 -2.75 10.84 -7.85
N HIS A 168 -2.54 11.96 -8.53
CA HIS A 168 -3.57 12.79 -9.11
C HIS A 168 -3.57 12.66 -10.64
N SER A 169 -4.75 12.76 -11.23
CA SER A 169 -4.93 12.97 -12.66
C SER A 169 -5.25 14.44 -12.90
N LYS A 170 -4.36 15.11 -13.63
CA LYS A 170 -4.44 16.52 -13.98
C LYS A 170 -4.82 16.66 -15.45
N ARG A 171 -5.89 17.40 -15.75
CA ARG A 171 -6.24 17.71 -17.14
C ARG A 171 -5.33 18.80 -17.68
N ARG A 172 -4.80 18.61 -18.88
CA ARG A 172 -3.89 19.58 -19.53
C ARG A 172 -4.56 20.94 -19.81
N LYS A 173 -5.87 20.94 -20.07
CA LYS A 173 -6.64 22.13 -20.49
C LYS A 173 -7.48 22.77 -19.39
N LEU A 174 -7.82 22.02 -18.34
CA LEU A 174 -8.57 22.50 -17.20
C LEU A 174 -7.75 22.17 -15.97
N GLY A 175 -7.32 23.18 -15.21
CA GLY A 175 -6.44 23.04 -14.03
C GLY A 175 -7.09 22.37 -12.82
N PHE A 176 -7.99 21.40 -13.03
CA PHE A 176 -8.59 20.61 -11.98
C PHE A 176 -7.86 19.27 -11.85
N ASP A 177 -7.35 19.02 -10.65
CA ASP A 177 -6.67 17.78 -10.30
C ASP A 177 -7.65 16.84 -9.59
N THR A 178 -7.74 15.59 -10.03
CA THR A 178 -8.52 14.56 -9.33
C THR A 178 -7.60 13.53 -8.69
N ARG A 179 -7.71 13.30 -7.38
CA ARG A 179 -7.04 12.16 -6.75
C ARG A 179 -7.58 10.85 -7.31
N VAL A 180 -6.70 10.03 -7.88
CA VAL A 180 -7.01 8.73 -8.50
C VAL A 180 -6.43 7.57 -7.70
N TRP A 181 -5.43 7.83 -6.85
CA TRP A 181 -4.84 6.86 -5.93
C TRP A 181 -4.23 7.56 -4.70
N VAL A 182 -4.27 7.03 -3.48
CA VAL A 182 -5.26 6.05 -3.04
C VAL A 182 -6.60 6.76 -2.87
N ARG A 183 -7.68 6.08 -3.23
CA ARG A 183 -9.04 6.59 -3.14
C ARG A 183 -9.93 5.48 -2.64
N ILE A 184 -10.74 5.78 -1.64
CA ILE A 184 -11.78 4.87 -1.13
C ILE A 184 -13.10 5.08 -1.88
N LEU A 185 -13.57 6.32 -2.01
CA LEU A 185 -14.86 6.60 -2.66
C LEU A 185 -14.76 6.69 -4.18
N LEU A 186 -15.56 5.92 -4.91
CA LEU A 186 -15.53 5.82 -6.38
C LEU A 186 -14.17 5.33 -6.91
N ALA A 187 -13.44 4.57 -6.09
CA ALA A 187 -12.10 4.09 -6.37
C ALA A 187 -11.99 3.44 -7.75
N ASP A 188 -12.78 2.39 -8.01
CA ASP A 188 -12.73 1.61 -9.25
C ASP A 188 -13.09 2.45 -10.49
N LEU A 189 -14.09 3.34 -10.38
CA LEU A 189 -14.55 4.18 -11.49
C LEU A 189 -13.47 5.19 -11.92
N GLU A 190 -12.95 5.97 -10.98
CA GLU A 190 -11.93 6.98 -11.26
C GLU A 190 -10.61 6.33 -11.69
N PHE A 191 -10.22 5.23 -11.03
CA PHE A 191 -9.02 4.47 -11.38
C PHE A 191 -9.10 3.94 -12.82
N LYS A 192 -10.20 3.26 -13.19
CA LYS A 192 -10.40 2.73 -14.54
C LYS A 192 -10.39 3.83 -15.60
N LYS A 193 -11.03 4.98 -15.30
CA LYS A 193 -11.17 6.07 -16.25
C LYS A 193 -9.86 6.83 -16.48
N LYS A 194 -9.05 7.01 -15.44
CA LYS A 194 -7.95 7.97 -15.45
C LYS A 194 -6.56 7.35 -15.25
N LEU A 195 -6.46 6.17 -14.62
CA LEU A 195 -5.16 5.57 -14.28
C LEU A 195 -4.77 4.40 -15.18
N TRP A 196 -5.72 3.79 -15.88
CA TRP A 196 -5.42 2.79 -16.91
C TRP A 196 -4.43 3.32 -17.94
N SER A 197 -3.40 2.50 -18.17
CA SER A 197 -2.21 2.88 -18.91
C SER A 197 -1.69 1.73 -19.74
N ILE A 198 -0.85 2.06 -20.71
CA ILE A 198 -0.15 1.13 -21.59
C ILE A 198 1.34 1.44 -21.56
N TYR A 199 2.17 0.40 -21.49
CA TYR A 199 3.60 0.57 -21.60
C TYR A 199 4.01 0.80 -23.05
N ASN A 200 4.76 1.87 -23.29
CA ASN A 200 5.32 2.20 -24.58
C ASN A 200 6.78 1.71 -24.67
N PRO A 201 7.07 0.65 -25.45
CA PRO A 201 8.42 0.08 -25.52
C PRO A 201 9.43 0.94 -26.24
N GLN A 202 8.99 1.94 -27.02
CA GLN A 202 9.89 2.88 -27.68
C GLN A 202 10.40 3.94 -26.71
N THR A 203 9.55 4.39 -25.79
CA THR A 203 9.90 5.46 -24.83
C THR A 203 10.30 4.93 -23.46
N GLY A 204 9.87 3.71 -23.10
CA GLY A 204 10.04 3.12 -21.77
C GLY A 204 9.04 3.63 -20.73
N TYR A 205 8.06 4.45 -21.13
CA TYR A 205 7.07 5.03 -20.23
C TYR A 205 5.76 4.26 -20.23
N THR A 206 5.10 4.24 -19.08
CA THR A 206 3.71 3.81 -18.94
C THR A 206 2.79 5.03 -19.11
N GLU A 207 2.10 5.07 -20.23
CA GLU A 207 1.32 6.22 -20.69
C GLU A 207 -0.18 5.99 -20.43
N THR A 208 -0.89 7.02 -19.94
CA THR A 208 -2.33 6.93 -19.73
C THR A 208 -3.08 6.79 -21.06
N LEU A 209 -4.21 6.07 -21.04
CA LEU A 209 -5.06 5.94 -22.22
C LEU A 209 -5.73 7.28 -22.61
N ASP A 210 -6.01 8.15 -21.63
CA ASP A 210 -6.51 9.50 -21.86
C ASP A 210 -5.34 10.48 -22.11
N LYS A 211 -5.25 10.96 -23.36
CA LYS A 211 -4.19 11.86 -23.86
C LYS A 211 -4.31 13.29 -23.31
N ASP A 212 -5.49 13.68 -22.82
CA ASP A 212 -5.74 15.01 -22.25
C ASP A 212 -5.40 15.07 -20.76
N THR A 213 -5.01 13.94 -20.16
CA THR A 213 -4.64 13.83 -18.75
C THR A 213 -3.16 13.52 -18.58
N GLU A 214 -2.60 14.03 -17.50
CA GLU A 214 -1.29 13.65 -16.99
C GLU A 214 -1.47 13.12 -15.56
N ILE A 215 -0.70 12.09 -15.22
CA ILE A 215 -0.61 11.64 -13.83
C ILE A 215 0.53 12.37 -13.14
N VAL A 216 0.20 12.98 -12.02
CA VAL A 216 1.12 13.78 -11.22
C VAL A 216 1.09 13.30 -9.78
N VAL A 217 2.24 13.39 -9.14
CA VAL A 217 2.38 13.18 -7.70
C VAL A 217 2.37 14.54 -7.04
N PRO A 218 1.53 14.78 -6.02
CA PRO A 218 1.55 16.04 -5.29
C PRO A 218 2.91 16.28 -4.61
N ASP A 219 3.43 17.50 -4.68
CA ASP A 219 4.66 17.89 -3.96
C ASP A 219 4.36 18.78 -2.74
N ASP A 220 3.08 18.91 -2.37
CA ASP A 220 2.63 19.62 -1.17
C ASP A 220 3.34 19.14 0.10
N ASP A 221 3.47 20.03 1.08
CA ASP A 221 4.17 19.76 2.35
C ASP A 221 5.57 19.19 2.11
N TYR A 222 6.30 19.78 1.16
CA TYR A 222 7.64 19.35 0.77
C TYR A 222 7.71 17.88 0.33
N GLY A 223 6.64 17.40 -0.32
CA GLY A 223 6.46 16.03 -0.79
C GLY A 223 6.06 15.03 0.30
N LEU A 224 5.92 15.46 1.56
CA LEU A 224 5.44 14.61 2.65
C LEU A 224 3.96 14.28 2.48
N TYR A 225 3.15 15.22 1.96
CA TYR A 225 1.71 15.00 1.79
C TYR A 225 1.39 13.76 0.94
N ALA A 226 2.18 13.51 -0.11
CA ALA A 226 1.96 12.38 -1.00
C ALA A 226 2.20 11.02 -0.33
N ILE A 227 2.95 10.97 0.78
CA ILE A 227 3.43 9.73 1.41
C ILE A 227 3.03 9.63 2.89
N ASP A 228 2.24 10.58 3.41
CA ASP A 228 1.80 10.65 4.81
C ASP A 228 0.57 9.74 5.06
N ILE A 229 -0.60 10.19 4.60
CA ILE A 229 -1.88 9.45 4.66
C ILE A 229 -2.43 9.31 3.24
N LEU A 230 -2.45 8.10 2.69
CA LEU A 230 -2.74 7.85 1.27
C LEU A 230 -4.17 8.19 0.86
N ASP A 231 -5.13 8.12 1.79
CA ASP A 231 -6.47 8.68 1.61
C ASP A 231 -6.78 9.73 2.70
N PRO A 232 -6.51 11.03 2.46
CA PRO A 232 -6.70 12.08 3.45
C PRO A 232 -8.17 12.54 3.59
N SER A 233 -9.17 11.78 3.11
CA SER A 233 -10.58 12.17 3.20
C SER A 233 -11.04 12.31 4.66
N TRP A 234 -11.90 13.30 4.92
CA TRP A 234 -12.39 13.61 6.26
C TRP A 234 -12.99 12.39 6.99
N PHE A 235 -13.70 11.54 6.24
CA PHE A 235 -14.29 10.31 6.77
C PHE A 235 -13.23 9.32 7.28
N VAL A 236 -12.14 9.14 6.53
CA VAL A 236 -11.01 8.25 6.89
C VAL A 236 -10.32 8.75 8.16
N LYS A 237 -10.12 10.07 8.25
CA LYS A 237 -9.56 10.72 9.44
C LYS A 237 -10.46 10.54 10.65
N LEU A 238 -11.78 10.70 10.47
CA LEU A 238 -12.76 10.55 11.55
C LEU A 238 -12.77 9.12 12.13
N ILE A 239 -12.73 8.09 11.28
CA ILE A 239 -12.74 6.69 11.73
C ILE A 239 -11.34 6.16 12.07
N ARG A 240 -10.29 6.98 11.91
CA ARG A 240 -8.87 6.62 12.12
C ARG A 240 -8.49 5.30 11.43
N LEU A 241 -8.83 5.17 10.14
CA LEU A 241 -8.48 3.98 9.37
C LEU A 241 -6.96 3.95 9.12
N LYS A 242 -6.22 3.34 10.04
CA LYS A 242 -4.76 3.25 10.01
C LYS A 242 -4.22 2.47 8.80
N GLU A 243 -5.06 1.72 8.11
CA GLU A 243 -4.69 0.96 6.91
C GLU A 243 -4.29 1.83 5.71
N VAL A 244 -4.56 3.13 5.75
CA VAL A 244 -4.09 4.08 4.72
C VAL A 244 -3.02 5.04 5.22
N TYR A 245 -2.54 4.83 6.46
CA TYR A 245 -1.44 5.61 7.01
C TYR A 245 -0.15 4.96 6.49
N GLN A 246 0.68 5.77 5.85
CA GLN A 246 1.93 5.31 5.25
C GLN A 246 3.09 5.72 6.15
N PHE A 247 3.67 6.90 5.94
CA PHE A 247 4.73 7.43 6.81
C PHE A 247 4.22 8.24 8.00
N HIS A 248 2.91 8.42 8.18
CA HIS A 248 2.34 9.28 9.21
C HIS A 248 3.00 9.12 10.59
N ASP A 249 3.05 7.90 11.12
CA ASP A 249 3.62 7.63 12.44
C ASP A 249 5.14 7.90 12.49
N MET A 250 5.86 7.72 11.38
CA MET A 250 7.29 8.01 11.27
C MET A 250 7.56 9.53 11.16
N ILE A 251 6.73 10.25 10.41
CA ILE A 251 6.78 11.72 10.31
C ILE A 251 6.55 12.32 11.69
N ASP A 252 5.52 11.87 12.40
CA ASP A 252 5.23 12.32 13.77
C ASP A 252 6.39 12.01 14.73
N MET A 253 6.99 10.82 14.61
CA MET A 253 8.16 10.43 15.39
C MET A 253 9.36 11.35 15.12
N LEU A 254 9.70 11.60 13.85
CA LEU A 254 10.83 12.47 13.47
C LEU A 254 10.58 13.92 13.89
N VAL A 255 9.38 14.46 13.68
CA VAL A 255 9.01 15.80 14.16
C VAL A 255 9.14 15.88 15.69
N GLY A 256 8.72 14.85 16.42
CA GLY A 256 8.91 14.72 17.86
C GLY A 256 10.39 14.63 18.30
N CYS A 257 11.30 14.31 17.39
CA CYS A 257 12.75 14.33 17.61
C CYS A 257 13.41 15.67 17.24
N GLY A 258 12.63 16.68 16.82
CA GLY A 258 13.13 18.02 16.48
C GLY A 258 13.30 18.27 14.99
N TYR A 259 12.91 17.32 14.11
CA TYR A 259 12.93 17.54 12.68
C TYR A 259 11.88 18.58 12.24
N LYS A 260 12.27 19.47 11.32
CA LYS A 260 11.43 20.56 10.80
C LYS A 260 11.11 20.28 9.32
N LYS A 261 9.83 20.13 8.99
CA LYS A 261 9.37 19.92 7.61
C LYS A 261 9.85 21.04 6.69
N GLY A 262 10.43 20.70 5.55
CA GLY A 262 10.97 21.67 4.58
C GLY A 262 12.34 22.25 4.93
N THR A 263 12.90 21.92 6.10
CA THR A 263 14.25 22.31 6.49
C THR A 263 15.14 21.09 6.70
N THR A 264 14.73 20.16 7.56
CA THR A 264 15.45 18.93 7.85
C THR A 264 14.64 17.67 7.58
N LEU A 265 13.36 17.77 7.23
CA LEU A 265 12.52 16.63 6.86
C LEU A 265 11.77 16.88 5.55
N PHE A 266 11.90 15.92 4.63
CA PHE A 266 11.35 15.98 3.28
C PHE A 266 10.72 14.64 2.90
N GLY A 267 9.77 14.67 1.97
CA GLY A 267 9.16 13.46 1.41
C GLY A 267 9.32 13.40 -0.10
N TYR A 268 9.42 12.20 -0.66
CA TYR A 268 9.45 11.95 -2.09
C TYR A 268 8.52 10.80 -2.45
N GLY A 269 7.32 11.15 -2.92
CA GLY A 269 6.45 10.24 -3.63
C GLY A 269 6.78 10.24 -5.12
N TYR A 270 6.51 9.11 -5.79
CA TYR A 270 6.70 8.99 -7.24
C TYR A 270 5.56 8.22 -7.90
N ASP A 271 5.47 8.35 -9.23
CA ASP A 271 4.52 7.56 -10.02
C ASP A 271 5.00 6.11 -10.06
N PHE A 272 4.52 5.32 -9.10
CA PHE A 272 4.92 3.92 -8.93
C PHE A 272 4.59 3.04 -10.14
N ARG A 273 3.84 3.55 -11.12
CA ARG A 273 3.55 2.82 -12.36
C ARG A 273 4.75 2.74 -13.28
N GLN A 274 5.65 3.72 -13.20
CA GLN A 274 6.82 3.83 -14.06
C GLN A 274 7.98 2.95 -13.58
N SER A 275 8.94 2.69 -14.46
CA SER A 275 10.18 1.98 -14.10
C SER A 275 10.97 2.76 -13.06
N ASN A 276 11.60 2.06 -12.12
CA ASN A 276 12.44 2.67 -11.09
C ASN A 276 13.70 3.35 -11.65
N ARG A 277 14.08 3.07 -12.90
CA ARG A 277 15.20 3.71 -13.60
C ARG A 277 14.76 4.69 -14.68
N ILE A 278 13.48 5.07 -14.73
CA ILE A 278 13.00 6.01 -15.75
C ILE A 278 13.57 7.41 -15.49
N GLY A 279 13.94 8.12 -16.56
CA GLY A 279 14.63 9.42 -16.46
C GLY A 279 13.87 10.45 -15.63
N LYS A 280 12.55 10.58 -15.83
CA LYS A 280 11.71 11.53 -15.07
C LYS A 280 11.75 11.28 -13.55
N LEU A 281 11.77 10.02 -13.13
CA LEU A 281 11.83 9.64 -11.71
C LEU A 281 13.22 9.92 -11.13
N MET A 282 14.28 9.49 -11.84
CA MET A 282 15.65 9.70 -11.38
C MET A 282 16.01 11.19 -11.28
N GLU A 283 15.59 12.00 -12.24
CA GLU A 283 15.81 13.46 -12.19
C GLU A 283 14.98 14.10 -11.07
N GLY A 284 13.73 13.68 -10.88
CA GLY A 284 12.90 14.17 -9.78
C GLY A 284 13.51 13.88 -8.41
N LEU A 285 14.03 12.66 -8.20
CA LEU A 285 14.71 12.29 -6.96
C LEU A 285 15.98 13.13 -6.74
N LYS A 286 16.77 13.32 -7.80
CA LYS A 286 17.97 14.15 -7.76
C LYS A 286 17.65 15.60 -7.37
N VAL A 287 16.65 16.21 -8.01
CA VAL A 287 16.18 17.57 -7.67
C VAL A 287 15.74 17.64 -6.21
N LYS A 288 15.06 16.60 -5.71
CA LYS A 288 14.62 16.57 -4.31
C LYS A 288 15.79 16.49 -3.33
N LEU A 289 16.79 15.66 -3.62
CA LEU A 289 18.03 15.58 -2.84
C LEU A 289 18.79 16.91 -2.84
N GLU A 290 18.91 17.57 -3.98
CA GLU A 290 19.55 18.90 -4.08
C GLU A 290 18.78 19.97 -3.30
N THR A 291 17.45 19.92 -3.32
CA THR A 291 16.59 20.82 -2.55
C THR A 291 16.80 20.62 -1.05
N ALA A 292 16.76 19.37 -0.59
CA ALA A 292 17.01 19.03 0.81
C ALA A 292 18.43 19.47 1.25
N TYR A 293 19.44 19.25 0.41
CA TYR A 293 20.82 19.70 0.68
C TYR A 293 20.92 21.21 0.83
N LYS A 294 20.33 21.97 -0.10
CA LYS A 294 20.36 23.45 -0.06
C LYS A 294 19.62 24.01 1.15
N ALA A 295 18.49 23.40 1.53
CA ALA A 295 17.66 23.87 2.63
C ALA A 295 18.27 23.58 4.01
N SER A 296 19.03 22.48 4.14
CA SER A 296 19.60 22.03 5.41
C SER A 296 21.08 22.39 5.59
N GLY A 297 21.81 22.63 4.50
CA GLY A 297 23.27 22.77 4.53
C GLY A 297 24.02 21.44 4.68
N GLY A 298 23.33 20.29 4.66
CA GLY A 298 23.91 18.95 4.82
C GLY A 298 23.35 17.93 3.84
N ALA A 299 24.09 16.85 3.59
CA ALA A 299 23.59 15.76 2.74
C ALA A 299 22.47 14.98 3.46
N PRO A 300 21.28 14.81 2.87
CA PRO A 300 20.20 14.09 3.53
C PRO A 300 20.48 12.60 3.63
N GLY A 301 20.22 12.04 4.81
CA GLY A 301 19.98 10.61 4.95
C GLY A 301 18.67 10.23 4.26
N CYS A 302 18.67 9.13 3.50
CA CYS A 302 17.46 8.64 2.83
C CYS A 302 16.88 7.46 3.58
N ILE A 303 15.64 7.57 4.04
CA ILE A 303 14.86 6.44 4.53
C ILE A 303 13.96 6.00 3.39
N ASN A 304 14.33 4.91 2.74
CA ASN A 304 13.57 4.35 1.65
C ASN A 304 12.67 3.23 2.15
N ASP A 305 11.38 3.41 1.94
CA ASP A 305 10.38 2.37 2.06
C ASP A 305 10.38 1.52 0.78
N SER A 306 10.82 0.26 0.87
CA SER A 306 10.71 -0.70 -0.24
C SER A 306 9.43 -1.53 -0.17
N LEU A 307 8.45 -1.12 0.65
CA LEU A 307 7.23 -1.87 0.83
C LEU A 307 6.35 -1.76 -0.42
N LEU A 308 5.88 -2.90 -0.92
CA LEU A 308 4.70 -2.90 -1.75
C LEU A 308 3.53 -2.67 -0.80
N THR A 309 2.96 -1.49 -0.80
CA THR A 309 1.74 -1.23 -0.03
C THR A 309 0.56 -1.86 -0.78
N GLY A 310 0.49 -3.18 -0.75
CA GLY A 310 -0.63 -3.93 -1.26
C GLY A 310 -1.87 -3.52 -0.49
N LEU A 311 -2.85 -2.94 -1.19
CA LEU A 311 -4.22 -3.01 -0.70
C LEU A 311 -4.58 -4.50 -0.59
N GLN A 312 -4.91 -4.96 0.61
CA GLN A 312 -5.48 -6.28 0.78
C GLN A 312 -6.87 -6.26 0.10
N PHE A 313 -6.99 -6.91 -1.06
CA PHE A 313 -8.22 -6.90 -1.85
C PHE A 313 -9.28 -7.76 -1.15
N VAL A 314 -10.33 -7.12 -0.65
CA VAL A 314 -11.46 -7.80 -0.02
C VAL A 314 -12.56 -8.07 -1.06
N GLU A 315 -13.10 -9.29 -1.09
CA GLU A 315 -14.24 -9.65 -1.95
C GLU A 315 -15.58 -9.39 -1.25
N GLY A 316 -16.49 -8.65 -1.90
CA GLY A 316 -17.88 -8.53 -1.44
C GLY A 316 -18.52 -7.17 -1.71
N LEU A 317 -19.48 -6.78 -0.86
CA LEU A 317 -20.20 -5.48 -0.87
C LEU A 317 -19.27 -4.25 -0.74
N GLU A 318 -17.98 -4.52 -0.59
CA GLU A 318 -16.83 -3.63 -0.46
C GLU A 318 -16.28 -3.15 -1.83
N SER A 319 -16.79 -3.64 -2.96
CA SER A 319 -16.43 -3.18 -4.32
C SER A 319 -16.76 -1.70 -4.61
N TYR A 320 -17.48 -1.01 -3.73
CA TYR A 320 -17.70 0.44 -3.79
C TYR A 320 -16.55 1.25 -3.16
N PHE A 321 -15.72 0.59 -2.34
CA PHE A 321 -14.67 1.21 -1.54
C PHE A 321 -13.25 0.82 -2.02
N PHE A 322 -13.14 -0.12 -2.96
CA PHE A 322 -11.88 -0.68 -3.43
C PHE A 322 -11.85 -0.83 -4.95
N VAL A 323 -10.66 -0.70 -5.54
CA VAL A 323 -10.40 -1.00 -6.96
C VAL A 323 -10.62 -2.49 -7.18
N SER A 324 -11.39 -2.86 -8.20
CA SER A 324 -11.66 -4.25 -8.50
C SER A 324 -10.37 -4.96 -8.92
N ARG A 325 -10.29 -6.27 -8.65
CA ARG A 325 -9.14 -7.10 -9.03
C ARG A 325 -8.82 -6.99 -10.52
N TRP A 326 -9.85 -6.95 -11.37
CA TRP A 326 -9.66 -6.82 -12.83
C TRP A 326 -9.13 -5.44 -13.23
N THR A 327 -9.70 -4.37 -12.68
CA THR A 327 -9.24 -3.01 -12.94
C THR A 327 -7.79 -2.82 -12.52
N MET A 328 -7.40 -3.36 -11.36
CA MET A 328 -6.01 -3.35 -10.91
C MET A 328 -5.12 -4.23 -11.79
N HIS A 329 -5.56 -5.44 -12.14
CA HIS A 329 -4.79 -6.37 -12.95
C HIS A 329 -4.36 -5.75 -14.29
N GLN A 330 -5.26 -5.03 -14.97
CA GLN A 330 -4.91 -4.32 -16.21
C GLN A 330 -3.75 -3.35 -16.00
N LEU A 331 -3.75 -2.59 -14.89
CA LEU A 331 -2.66 -1.68 -14.60
C LEU A 331 -1.36 -2.43 -14.35
N LEU A 332 -1.41 -3.49 -13.53
CA LEU A 332 -0.22 -4.24 -13.11
C LEU A 332 0.49 -4.91 -14.30
N VAL A 333 -0.24 -5.40 -15.31
CA VAL A 333 0.38 -6.03 -16.49
C VAL A 333 1.11 -5.03 -17.40
N GLU A 334 0.80 -3.74 -17.29
CA GLU A 334 1.44 -2.63 -18.04
C GLU A 334 2.39 -1.78 -17.16
N CYS A 335 2.70 -2.27 -15.95
CA CYS A 335 3.45 -1.53 -14.94
C CYS A 335 4.90 -2.07 -14.82
N PRO A 336 5.91 -1.42 -15.42
CA PRO A 336 7.30 -1.88 -15.37
C PRO A 336 7.88 -2.09 -13.97
N SER A 337 7.54 -1.27 -12.98
CA SER A 337 8.03 -1.45 -11.61
C SER A 337 7.61 -2.79 -10.99
N ILE A 338 6.43 -3.32 -11.34
CA ILE A 338 5.96 -4.64 -10.89
C ILE A 338 6.82 -5.75 -11.48
N TYR A 339 7.23 -5.62 -12.74
CA TYR A 339 8.12 -6.58 -13.38
C TYR A 339 9.54 -6.49 -12.82
N GLU A 340 9.98 -5.30 -12.45
CA GLU A 340 11.27 -5.06 -11.79
C GLU A 340 11.33 -5.67 -10.38
N MET A 341 10.17 -5.81 -9.71
CA MET A 341 10.04 -6.52 -8.43
C MET A 341 10.02 -8.05 -8.55
N LEU A 342 9.93 -8.62 -9.77
CA LEU A 342 10.02 -10.06 -9.94
C LEU A 342 11.36 -10.57 -9.42
N ALA A 343 11.36 -11.77 -8.84
CA ALA A 343 12.55 -12.36 -8.27
C ALA A 343 13.68 -12.41 -9.30
N ASN A 344 14.79 -11.74 -8.98
CA ASN A 344 15.92 -11.58 -9.88
C ASN A 344 16.55 -12.95 -10.20
N PRO A 345 16.52 -13.42 -11.45
CA PRO A 345 16.98 -14.77 -11.80
C PRO A 345 18.50 -14.95 -11.68
N LYS A 346 19.26 -13.85 -11.57
CA LYS A 346 20.72 -13.87 -11.39
C LYS A 346 21.14 -13.92 -9.93
N PHE A 347 20.22 -13.66 -8.99
CA PHE A 347 20.51 -13.81 -7.57
C PHE A 347 20.58 -15.30 -7.19
N LYS A 348 21.47 -15.64 -6.25
CA LYS A 348 21.67 -17.02 -5.78
C LYS A 348 20.64 -17.36 -4.71
N TRP A 349 19.41 -17.59 -5.13
CA TRP A 349 18.33 -18.04 -4.26
C TRP A 349 18.59 -19.46 -3.72
N LYS A 350 18.18 -19.73 -2.48
CA LYS A 350 18.16 -21.08 -1.89
C LYS A 350 17.37 -22.05 -2.76
N ARG A 351 16.22 -21.58 -3.26
CA ARG A 351 15.42 -22.26 -4.28
C ARG A 351 15.20 -21.29 -5.42
N ARG A 352 15.60 -21.69 -6.63
CA ARG A 352 15.49 -20.84 -7.82
C ARG A 352 14.01 -20.49 -8.06
N PRO A 353 13.66 -19.19 -8.18
CA PRO A 353 12.30 -18.80 -8.48
C PRO A 353 11.94 -19.21 -9.90
N GLU A 354 10.74 -19.76 -10.06
CA GLU A 354 10.19 -20.18 -11.34
C GLU A 354 8.93 -19.38 -11.62
N ILE A 355 8.92 -18.67 -12.75
CA ILE A 355 7.75 -17.94 -13.23
C ILE A 355 7.21 -18.72 -14.42
N GLN A 356 6.62 -19.89 -14.14
CA GLN A 356 6.09 -20.82 -15.12
C GLN A 356 4.74 -21.36 -14.66
N LEU A 357 3.82 -21.56 -15.61
CA LEU A 357 2.59 -22.31 -15.35
C LEU A 357 2.80 -23.74 -15.86
N ASN A 358 2.74 -24.73 -14.97
CA ASN A 358 2.75 -26.14 -15.36
C ASN A 358 1.32 -26.69 -15.34
N TYR A 359 0.91 -27.31 -16.45
CA TYR A 359 -0.38 -27.98 -16.59
C TYR A 359 -0.17 -29.32 -17.30
N ASP A 360 -0.49 -30.43 -16.61
CA ASP A 360 -0.26 -31.80 -17.07
C ASP A 360 1.18 -32.08 -17.55
N GLY A 361 2.18 -31.58 -16.80
CA GLY A 361 3.59 -31.76 -17.12
C GLY A 361 4.09 -30.89 -18.27
N LYS A 362 3.22 -30.05 -18.86
CA LYS A 362 3.55 -29.10 -19.92
C LYS A 362 3.66 -27.69 -19.36
N THR A 363 4.68 -26.95 -19.79
CA THR A 363 4.82 -25.53 -19.48
C THR A 363 3.91 -24.71 -20.40
N VAL A 364 3.04 -23.89 -19.80
CA VAL A 364 2.15 -22.93 -20.45
C VAL A 364 2.76 -21.54 -20.35
N ALA A 365 2.75 -20.80 -21.46
CA ALA A 365 3.22 -19.42 -21.50
C ALA A 365 2.33 -18.52 -20.63
N LEU A 366 2.96 -17.68 -19.82
CA LEU A 366 2.26 -16.67 -19.02
C LEU A 366 2.01 -15.41 -19.86
N PRO A 367 0.87 -14.73 -19.68
CA PRO A 367 0.46 -13.58 -20.49
C PRO A 367 1.20 -12.29 -20.08
N PHE A 368 2.53 -12.35 -19.97
CA PHE A 368 3.36 -11.20 -19.64
C PHE A 368 3.57 -10.30 -20.84
N ASN A 369 3.69 -9.00 -20.58
CA ASN A 369 4.20 -8.07 -21.57
C ASN A 369 5.72 -8.31 -21.73
N HIS A 370 6.10 -8.95 -22.84
CA HIS A 370 7.49 -9.33 -23.10
C HIS A 370 8.46 -8.13 -23.21
N SER A 371 7.97 -6.98 -23.65
CA SER A 371 8.78 -5.76 -23.71
C SER A 371 9.14 -5.28 -22.31
N ILE A 372 8.19 -5.34 -21.38
CA ILE A 372 8.41 -4.99 -19.98
C ILE A 372 9.32 -6.02 -19.30
N LEU A 373 9.13 -7.32 -19.54
CA LEU A 373 10.04 -8.35 -19.03
C LEU A 373 11.49 -8.11 -19.45
N ARG A 374 11.71 -7.75 -20.73
CA ARG A 374 13.06 -7.41 -21.22
C ARG A 374 13.60 -6.18 -20.51
N TRP A 375 12.79 -5.14 -20.36
CA TRP A 375 13.16 -3.93 -19.64
C TRP A 375 13.54 -4.20 -18.18
N ALA A 376 12.76 -5.02 -17.47
CA ALA A 376 13.02 -5.41 -16.10
C ALA A 376 14.30 -6.25 -15.98
N ALA A 377 14.57 -7.15 -16.94
CA ALA A 377 15.81 -7.92 -16.98
C ALA A 377 17.05 -7.02 -17.16
N GLU A 378 16.95 -5.95 -17.93
CA GLU A 378 17.99 -4.91 -18.00
C GLU A 378 18.11 -4.14 -16.69
N THR A 379 16.98 -3.77 -16.05
CA THR A 379 17.00 -3.12 -14.73
C THR A 379 17.71 -4.01 -13.69
N HIS A 380 17.43 -5.31 -13.65
CA HIS A 380 18.14 -6.25 -12.78
C HIS A 380 19.65 -6.29 -13.05
N GLN A 381 20.09 -6.14 -14.31
CA GLN A 381 21.52 -6.07 -14.63
C GLN A 381 22.17 -4.83 -14.02
N VAL A 382 21.51 -3.67 -14.15
CA VAL A 382 21.98 -2.42 -13.54
C VAL A 382 22.07 -2.59 -12.03
N LEU A 383 21.01 -3.07 -11.37
CA LEU A 383 20.97 -3.28 -9.92
C LEU A 383 22.05 -4.25 -9.43
N ASN A 384 22.29 -5.36 -10.14
CA ASN A 384 23.34 -6.34 -9.79
C ASN A 384 24.76 -5.74 -9.87
N SER A 385 24.96 -4.71 -10.68
CA SER A 385 26.25 -4.03 -10.83
C SER A 385 26.41 -2.79 -9.95
N ALA A 386 25.32 -2.35 -9.30
CA ALA A 386 25.32 -1.15 -8.49
C ALA A 386 26.22 -1.31 -7.25
N LYS A 387 26.96 -0.26 -6.92
CA LYS A 387 27.77 -0.17 -5.71
C LYS A 387 27.48 1.15 -5.03
N LEU A 388 27.41 1.12 -3.71
CA LEU A 388 27.39 2.34 -2.92
C LEU A 388 28.81 2.90 -2.80
N PRO A 389 29.00 4.23 -2.88
CA PRO A 389 30.26 4.86 -2.53
C PRO A 389 30.64 4.59 -1.07
N ASP A 390 31.94 4.55 -0.76
CA ASP A 390 32.43 4.32 0.60
C ASP A 390 31.97 5.39 1.62
N SER A 391 31.57 6.56 1.13
CA SER A 391 31.00 7.64 1.94
C SER A 391 29.54 7.42 2.35
N VAL A 392 28.86 6.41 1.81
CA VAL A 392 27.44 6.14 2.09
C VAL A 392 27.32 4.91 2.98
N SER A 393 26.81 5.12 4.20
CA SER A 393 26.45 4.02 5.09
C SER A 393 25.10 3.43 4.71
N PHE A 394 25.03 2.10 4.61
CA PHE A 394 23.78 1.38 4.33
C PHE A 394 23.30 0.62 5.56
N TYR A 395 22.03 0.81 5.90
CA TYR A 395 21.35 0.10 6.99
C TYR A 395 20.13 -0.60 6.40
N ASN A 396 19.83 -1.81 6.87
CA ASN A 396 18.68 -2.57 6.41
C ASN A 396 17.81 -3.00 7.60
N ILE A 397 16.52 -2.70 7.53
CA ILE A 397 15.49 -3.24 8.42
C ILE A 397 14.58 -4.13 7.56
N TYR A 398 14.31 -5.34 8.02
CA TYR A 398 13.42 -6.27 7.34
C TYR A 398 12.51 -7.02 8.32
N GLY A 399 11.29 -7.34 7.86
CA GLY A 399 10.34 -8.09 8.67
C GLY A 399 10.57 -9.60 8.61
N THR A 400 10.21 -10.28 9.69
CA THR A 400 10.37 -11.73 9.90
C THR A 400 9.24 -12.26 10.78
N SER A 401 9.21 -13.57 11.01
CA SER A 401 8.28 -14.26 11.92
C SER A 401 6.83 -14.33 11.42
N PHE A 402 6.59 -14.07 10.14
CA PHE A 402 5.29 -14.25 9.50
C PHE A 402 5.39 -15.15 8.27
N ASP A 403 4.33 -15.91 8.04
CA ASP A 403 4.17 -16.76 6.87
C ASP A 403 4.03 -15.89 5.60
N THR A 404 5.08 -15.84 4.80
CA THR A 404 5.12 -15.09 3.54
C THR A 404 4.92 -16.03 2.34
N PRO A 405 3.95 -15.76 1.44
CA PRO A 405 3.72 -16.58 0.25
C PRO A 405 4.98 -16.78 -0.57
N PHE A 406 5.27 -18.04 -0.92
CA PHE A 406 6.46 -18.42 -1.69
C PHE A 406 6.10 -19.10 -3.01
N ASP A 407 5.38 -20.21 -2.97
CA ASP A 407 4.78 -20.84 -4.15
C ASP A 407 3.27 -20.59 -4.18
N VAL A 408 2.69 -20.59 -5.38
CA VAL A 408 1.24 -20.62 -5.59
C VAL A 408 0.85 -21.83 -6.42
N CYS A 409 -0.15 -22.58 -5.94
CA CYS A 409 -0.71 -23.75 -6.61
C CYS A 409 -2.22 -23.57 -6.78
N TYR A 410 -2.72 -23.87 -7.98
CA TYR A 410 -4.15 -23.92 -8.27
C TYR A 410 -4.57 -25.39 -8.44
N GLY A 411 -5.53 -25.83 -7.62
CA GLY A 411 -5.91 -27.25 -7.54
C GLY A 411 -5.12 -28.03 -6.48
N SER A 412 -5.34 -29.34 -6.44
CA SER A 412 -4.62 -30.29 -5.55
C SER A 412 -4.66 -31.69 -6.16
N GLU A 413 -3.88 -32.63 -5.63
CA GLU A 413 -3.93 -34.05 -6.06
C GLU A 413 -5.35 -34.63 -6.04
N THR A 414 -6.14 -34.28 -5.01
CA THR A 414 -7.53 -34.77 -4.87
C THR A 414 -8.57 -33.99 -5.68
N SER A 415 -8.20 -32.83 -6.23
CA SER A 415 -9.09 -31.97 -6.99
C SER A 415 -8.27 -31.10 -7.97
N PRO A 416 -7.70 -31.70 -9.02
CA PRO A 416 -6.88 -30.98 -9.98
C PRO A 416 -7.70 -29.98 -10.80
N ILE A 417 -7.00 -29.01 -11.38
CA ILE A 417 -7.55 -28.13 -12.42
C ILE A 417 -7.68 -28.97 -13.69
N GLN A 418 -8.90 -29.12 -14.20
CA GLN A 418 -9.17 -29.90 -15.41
C GLN A 418 -9.24 -29.00 -16.64
N ASP A 419 -9.58 -27.73 -16.46
CA ASP A 419 -9.63 -26.73 -17.52
C ASP A 419 -8.97 -25.44 -17.00
N LEU A 420 -8.07 -24.84 -17.80
CA LEU A 420 -7.34 -23.63 -17.41
C LEU A 420 -8.25 -22.45 -17.05
N SER A 421 -9.45 -22.38 -17.63
CA SER A 421 -10.46 -21.36 -17.29
C SER A 421 -10.90 -21.45 -15.82
N GLU A 422 -10.73 -22.60 -15.17
CA GLU A 422 -11.07 -22.80 -13.77
C GLU A 422 -10.10 -22.09 -12.82
N ILE A 423 -8.87 -21.78 -13.27
CA ILE A 423 -7.87 -21.05 -12.47
C ILE A 423 -8.46 -19.74 -11.96
N CYS A 424 -9.11 -18.98 -12.85
CA CYS A 424 -9.76 -17.70 -12.55
C CYS A 424 -10.88 -17.80 -11.51
N HIS A 425 -11.38 -19.00 -11.22
CA HIS A 425 -12.48 -19.27 -10.29
C HIS A 425 -12.05 -20.08 -9.07
N SER A 426 -10.81 -20.55 -9.05
CA SER A 426 -10.25 -21.35 -7.97
C SER A 426 -9.52 -20.48 -6.95
N ILE A 427 -9.59 -20.89 -5.69
CA ILE A 427 -8.82 -20.28 -4.61
C ILE A 427 -7.41 -20.86 -4.66
N PRO A 428 -6.36 -20.01 -4.80
CA PRO A 428 -4.98 -20.49 -4.76
C PRO A 428 -4.64 -21.07 -3.39
N GLN A 429 -3.76 -22.06 -3.39
CA GLN A 429 -3.05 -22.54 -2.21
C GLN A 429 -1.63 -22.01 -2.27
N TYR A 430 -1.13 -21.52 -1.14
CA TYR A 430 0.22 -20.98 -1.05
C TYR A 430 1.08 -21.89 -0.17
N SER A 431 2.35 -22.05 -0.56
CA SER A 431 3.39 -22.43 0.39
C SER A 431 3.96 -21.15 1.01
N TYR A 432 4.57 -21.28 2.19
CA TYR A 432 5.04 -20.14 2.95
C TYR A 432 6.50 -20.32 3.38
N VAL A 433 7.21 -19.20 3.48
CA VAL A 433 8.53 -19.08 4.07
C VAL A 433 8.54 -17.93 5.07
N ASP A 434 9.56 -17.86 5.90
CA ASP A 434 9.74 -16.75 6.84
C ASP A 434 9.90 -15.40 6.12
N GLY A 435 9.20 -14.39 6.61
CA GLY A 435 9.27 -13.01 6.15
C GLY A 435 8.23 -12.15 6.85
N ASP A 436 7.67 -11.17 6.13
CA ASP A 436 6.77 -10.15 6.68
C ASP A 436 5.33 -10.20 6.13
N GLU A 437 4.88 -11.37 5.64
CA GLU A 437 3.65 -11.64 4.89
C GLU A 437 3.65 -11.19 3.42
N THR A 438 4.62 -10.38 2.99
CA THR A 438 4.72 -9.89 1.60
C THR A 438 6.06 -10.23 0.98
N VAL A 439 7.15 -9.94 1.66
CA VAL A 439 8.53 -10.11 1.21
C VAL A 439 9.19 -11.23 2.03
N PRO A 440 9.70 -12.29 1.37
CA PRO A 440 10.50 -13.31 2.05
C PRO A 440 11.74 -12.68 2.68
N ALA A 441 12.11 -13.11 3.89
CA ALA A 441 13.29 -12.58 4.59
C ALA A 441 14.59 -12.78 3.79
N GLU A 442 14.69 -13.83 2.97
CA GLU A 442 15.79 -14.03 2.03
C GLU A 442 15.87 -12.91 0.98
N SER A 443 14.73 -12.53 0.41
CA SER A 443 14.63 -11.45 -0.59
C SER A 443 14.99 -10.10 0.02
N ALA A 444 14.52 -9.83 1.25
CA ALA A 444 14.80 -8.57 1.94
C ALA A 444 16.30 -8.35 2.24
N LYS A 445 17.12 -9.41 2.19
CA LYS A 445 18.58 -9.36 2.36
C LYS A 445 19.34 -9.45 1.03
N ALA A 446 18.63 -9.55 -0.10
CA ALA A 446 19.20 -9.76 -1.43
C ALA A 446 19.62 -8.45 -2.13
N ASP A 447 19.89 -7.38 -1.38
CA ASP A 447 20.27 -6.06 -1.92
C ASP A 447 21.69 -5.99 -2.50
N GLY A 448 22.59 -6.89 -2.10
CA GLY A 448 23.96 -6.94 -2.61
C GLY A 448 24.91 -5.90 -2.00
N PHE A 449 24.46 -5.12 -1.00
CA PHE A 449 25.25 -4.10 -0.35
C PHE A 449 25.88 -4.58 0.97
N ALA A 450 27.04 -4.02 1.29
CA ALA A 450 27.68 -4.18 2.60
C ALA A 450 26.97 -3.29 3.62
N ALA A 451 25.95 -3.84 4.28
CA ALA A 451 25.23 -3.11 5.32
C ALA A 451 26.09 -2.95 6.58
N VAL A 452 26.08 -1.75 7.15
CA VAL A 452 26.62 -1.46 8.49
C VAL A 452 25.88 -2.30 9.53
N GLU A 453 24.55 -2.39 9.39
CA GLU A 453 23.71 -3.20 10.27
C GLU A 453 22.48 -3.72 9.51
N ARG A 454 22.06 -4.95 9.84
CA ARG A 454 20.83 -5.57 9.33
C ARG A 454 19.97 -6.01 10.51
N ILE A 455 18.80 -5.42 10.64
CA ILE A 455 17.88 -5.68 11.75
C ILE A 455 16.68 -6.47 11.25
N ALA A 456 16.47 -7.65 11.83
CA ALA A 456 15.23 -8.40 11.70
C ALA A 456 14.23 -7.89 12.75
N VAL A 457 13.02 -7.55 12.32
CA VAL A 457 11.92 -7.18 13.22
C VAL A 457 10.78 -8.15 13.02
N ALA A 458 10.21 -8.65 14.12
CA ALA A 458 9.01 -9.50 14.07
C ALA A 458 7.77 -8.61 13.85
N ALA A 459 7.61 -8.12 12.62
CA ALA A 459 6.48 -7.27 12.22
C ALA A 459 6.03 -7.60 10.80
N ARG A 460 4.74 -7.40 10.54
CA ARG A 460 4.17 -7.51 9.19
C ARG A 460 4.68 -6.37 8.31
N HIS A 461 4.65 -6.57 7.00
CA HIS A 461 5.21 -5.67 5.99
C HIS A 461 4.86 -4.19 6.25
N ARG A 462 3.55 -3.88 6.32
CA ARG A 462 3.07 -2.52 6.59
C ARG A 462 3.33 -2.03 8.01
N GLU A 463 3.44 -2.94 8.97
CA GLU A 463 3.61 -2.59 10.39
C GLU A 463 5.01 -2.06 10.67
N LEU A 464 6.00 -2.39 9.84
CA LEU A 464 7.36 -1.87 9.95
C LEU A 464 7.40 -0.33 9.97
N LEU A 465 6.53 0.36 9.22
CA LEU A 465 6.49 1.84 9.18
C LEU A 465 5.94 2.49 10.45
N ARG A 466 5.38 1.70 11.37
CA ARG A 466 4.81 2.17 12.65
C ARG A 466 5.32 1.38 13.86
N ASP A 467 6.30 0.50 13.64
CA ASP A 467 6.85 -0.35 14.68
C ASP A 467 7.80 0.46 15.58
N LYS A 468 7.62 0.33 16.89
CA LYS A 468 8.41 1.10 17.86
C LYS A 468 9.88 0.69 17.88
N THR A 469 10.17 -0.59 17.64
CA THR A 469 11.54 -1.11 17.56
C THR A 469 12.23 -0.53 16.34
N VAL A 470 11.53 -0.49 15.19
CA VAL A 470 12.01 0.18 13.98
C VAL A 470 12.35 1.64 14.26
N PHE A 471 11.44 2.37 14.92
CA PHE A 471 11.69 3.77 15.27
C PHE A 471 12.89 3.96 16.19
N GLN A 472 13.08 3.08 17.19
CA GLN A 472 14.25 3.11 18.07
C GLN A 472 15.56 2.94 17.29
N HIS A 473 15.62 2.00 16.33
CA HIS A 473 16.79 1.81 15.49
C HIS A 473 17.06 3.02 14.60
N ILE A 474 16.02 3.59 13.98
CA ILE A 474 16.14 4.80 13.16
C ILE A 474 16.65 5.98 14.00
N GLN A 475 16.08 6.21 15.19
CA GLN A 475 16.51 7.28 16.10
C GLN A 475 17.98 7.12 16.51
N ARG A 476 18.40 5.88 16.80
CA ARG A 476 19.79 5.56 17.13
C ARG A 476 20.73 5.87 15.98
N TRP A 477 20.40 5.45 14.76
CA TRP A 477 21.22 5.70 13.58
C TRP A 477 21.31 7.17 13.20
N LEU A 478 20.25 7.94 13.47
CA LEU A 478 20.22 9.39 13.28
C LEU A 478 20.79 10.18 14.48
N GLY A 479 21.18 9.51 15.56
CA GLY A 479 21.73 10.17 16.76
C GLY A 479 20.73 11.03 17.55
N VAL A 480 19.42 10.80 17.38
CA VAL A 480 18.32 11.64 17.93
C VAL A 480 17.53 10.93 19.03
N GLU A 481 18.15 9.99 19.72
CA GLU A 481 17.51 9.24 20.81
C GLU A 481 16.92 10.21 21.86
N GLN A 482 15.62 10.07 22.13
CA GLN A 482 14.99 10.86 23.18
C GLN A 482 15.59 10.46 24.53
N LYS A 483 16.25 11.41 25.21
CA LYS A 483 16.63 11.26 26.62
C LYS A 483 15.36 11.03 27.43
N VAL A 484 15.05 9.78 27.75
CA VAL A 484 14.00 9.47 28.71
C VAL A 484 14.40 10.12 30.02
N SER A 485 13.75 11.23 30.39
CA SER A 485 13.89 11.79 31.72
C SER A 485 13.37 10.72 32.68
N ARG A 486 14.27 9.99 33.33
CA ARG A 486 13.94 9.19 34.50
C ARG A 486 13.65 10.17 35.64
N HIS A 487 12.47 10.79 35.61
CA HIS A 487 11.86 11.30 36.84
C HIS A 487 11.43 10.07 37.65
N SER A 488 12.41 9.46 38.31
CA SER A 488 12.18 8.58 39.44
C SER A 488 11.38 9.37 40.46
N LYS A 489 10.07 9.13 40.52
CA LYS A 489 9.26 9.48 41.69
C LYS A 489 9.81 8.65 42.86
N ILE A 490 10.80 9.20 43.56
CA ILE A 490 11.10 8.77 44.92
C ILE A 490 9.90 9.22 45.75
N SER A 491 8.93 8.31 45.93
CA SER A 491 7.98 8.42 47.02
C SER A 491 8.80 8.37 48.32
N LYS A 492 9.01 9.52 48.96
CA LYS A 492 9.43 9.57 50.35
C LYS A 492 8.31 8.91 51.16
N VAL A 493 8.53 7.67 51.58
CA VAL A 493 7.76 7.06 52.67
C VAL A 493 8.24 7.73 53.95
N ALA A 494 7.35 8.46 54.62
CA ALA A 494 7.62 8.98 55.95
C ALA A 494 7.46 7.82 56.94
N ASP A 495 8.56 7.40 57.56
CA ASP A 495 8.54 6.47 58.67
C ASP A 495 7.84 7.11 59.88
N ALA A 496 6.72 6.50 60.30
CA ALA A 496 6.07 6.82 61.56
C ALA A 496 6.80 6.08 62.69
N SER A 497 7.61 6.82 63.46
CA SER A 497 8.26 6.31 64.67
C SER A 497 7.22 6.03 65.77
N SER A 498 7.04 4.75 66.10
CA SER A 498 6.31 4.33 67.30
C SER A 498 7.22 4.39 68.53
N ASN A 499 7.04 5.41 69.38
CA ASN A 499 7.62 5.44 70.72
C ASN A 499 6.73 4.63 71.68
N LYS A 500 7.23 3.48 72.13
CA LYS A 500 6.80 2.83 73.38
C LYS A 500 8.04 2.55 74.22
N HIS A 501 8.30 3.41 75.20
CA HIS A 501 9.15 3.10 76.32
C HIS A 501 8.28 2.54 77.46
N ALA A 502 8.72 1.43 78.04
CA ALA A 502 8.28 0.94 79.35
C ALA A 502 9.49 0.37 80.11
N ASN A 503 9.49 0.62 81.42
CA ASN A 503 10.36 0.11 82.49
C ASN A 503 11.73 0.81 82.59
N VAL A 504 12.15 1.37 83.74
CA VAL A 504 11.93 1.05 85.17
C VAL A 504 11.85 2.34 85.99
#